data_AF-A0AA44CJ41-F1
#
_entry.id   AF-A0AA44CJ41-F1
#
_cell.length_a   1.000
_cell.length_b   1.000
_cell.length_c   1.000
_cell.angle_alpha   90.00
_cell.angle_beta   90.00
_cell.angle_gamma   90.00
#
_symmetry.space_group_name_H-M   'P 1'
#
loop_
_entity.id
_entity.type
_entity.pdbx_description
1 polymer ?
#
loop_
_entity_poly.entity_id
_entity_poly.type
_entity_poly.pdbx_seq_one_letter_code
_entity_poly.pdbx_strand_id
1 'polypeptide(L)'
;MKTSLGLLEVSGLALAIGAADAMAKAASVTLIGIEQTKGSGWMLIRLTGDVASVQAAISTGAAFAEQHHGLVSHAVLARPAESLMAYWQPAAADITDKAPAEAEVVIEAAEVIEAAEVISAEVATEETEEADAPASADTASDDAPDTAAGSDNVSIGKDSADKNRVESEAQPAPRVSCNLCLDPACRRHKGEPRFRCIHLGKRGKV
;
A
#
# COMPACT_ATOMS: atom_id res chain seq x y z
N MET A 1 -32.11 9.13 -8.92
CA MET A 1 -31.68 9.37 -7.53
C MET A 1 -30.51 10.35 -7.58
N LYS A 2 -30.39 11.30 -6.63
CA LYS A 2 -29.23 12.22 -6.61
C LYS A 2 -28.04 11.46 -6.04
N THR A 3 -26.95 11.36 -6.80
CA THR A 3 -25.73 10.65 -6.42
C THR A 3 -24.87 11.51 -5.48
N SER A 4 -24.22 10.85 -4.53
CA SER A 4 -23.24 11.48 -3.63
C SER A 4 -21.85 11.44 -4.25
N LEU A 5 -20.98 12.35 -3.81
CA LEU A 5 -19.59 12.44 -4.28
C LEU A 5 -18.63 12.21 -3.11
N GLY A 6 -17.72 11.26 -3.29
CA GLY A 6 -16.59 11.01 -2.40
C GLY A 6 -15.29 11.55 -2.99
N LEU A 7 -14.47 12.15 -2.14
CA LEU A 7 -13.17 12.72 -2.47
C LEU A 7 -12.13 12.20 -1.47
N LEU A 8 -11.06 11.59 -1.96
CA LEU A 8 -9.93 11.16 -1.14
C LEU A 8 -8.63 11.63 -1.78
N GLU A 9 -7.88 12.48 -1.09
CA GLU A 9 -6.57 12.95 -1.54
C GLU A 9 -5.46 12.25 -0.77
N VAL A 10 -4.49 11.71 -1.51
CA VAL A 10 -3.35 10.96 -0.97
C VAL A 10 -2.04 11.37 -1.63
N SER A 11 -0.92 11.11 -0.95
CA SER A 11 0.42 11.36 -1.49
C SER A 11 0.90 10.21 -2.37
N GLY A 12 0.99 10.46 -3.68
CA GLY A 12 1.57 9.54 -4.65
C GLY A 12 0.57 8.63 -5.36
N LEU A 13 0.84 8.36 -6.64
CA LEU A 13 -0.03 7.55 -7.52
C LEU A 13 -0.16 6.09 -7.05
N ALA A 14 0.92 5.47 -6.57
CA ALA A 14 0.86 4.09 -6.10
C ALA A 14 -0.09 3.92 -4.91
N LEU A 15 -0.02 4.84 -3.94
CA LEU A 15 -0.96 4.85 -2.82
C LEU A 15 -2.39 5.12 -3.27
N ALA A 16 -2.57 6.02 -4.25
CA ALA A 16 -3.89 6.33 -4.79
C ALA A 16 -4.56 5.12 -5.44
N ILE A 17 -3.80 4.31 -6.19
CA ILE A 17 -4.31 3.08 -6.81
C ILE A 17 -4.72 2.07 -5.73
N GLY A 18 -3.86 1.85 -4.72
CA GLY A 18 -4.18 0.92 -3.62
C GLY A 18 -5.39 1.36 -2.80
N ALA A 19 -5.49 2.65 -2.49
CA ALA A 19 -6.66 3.20 -1.80
C ALA A 19 -7.93 3.07 -2.65
N ALA A 20 -7.85 3.35 -3.96
CA ALA A 20 -9.00 3.20 -4.86
C ALA A 20 -9.52 1.75 -4.93
N ASP A 21 -8.61 0.77 -5.01
CA ASP A 21 -8.96 -0.66 -4.96
C ASP A 21 -9.64 -1.03 -3.63
N ALA A 22 -9.09 -0.59 -2.49
CA ALA A 22 -9.68 -0.83 -1.18
C ALA A 22 -11.09 -0.20 -1.06
N MET A 23 -11.27 1.03 -1.56
CA MET A 23 -12.56 1.73 -1.55
C MET A 23 -13.62 1.01 -2.39
N ALA A 24 -13.26 0.58 -3.62
CA ALA A 24 -14.17 -0.11 -4.52
C ALA A 24 -14.57 -1.50 -4.02
N LYS A 25 -13.72 -2.17 -3.23
CA LYS A 25 -14.04 -3.46 -2.58
C LYS A 25 -14.89 -3.30 -1.32
N ALA A 26 -14.84 -2.15 -0.66
CA ALA A 26 -15.51 -1.93 0.61
C ALA A 26 -17.01 -1.62 0.48
N ALA A 27 -17.43 -1.00 -0.63
CA ALA A 27 -18.82 -0.59 -0.82
C ALA A 27 -19.18 -0.50 -2.31
N SER A 28 -20.48 -0.48 -2.60
CA SER A 28 -21.01 -0.30 -3.95
C SER A 28 -20.85 1.16 -4.41
N VAL A 29 -19.66 1.49 -4.92
CA VAL A 29 -19.32 2.80 -5.45
C VAL A 29 -18.71 2.69 -6.86
N THR A 30 -18.86 3.74 -7.65
CA THR A 30 -18.23 3.86 -8.97
C THR A 30 -17.05 4.81 -8.86
N LEU A 31 -15.85 4.33 -9.20
CA LEU A 31 -14.68 5.18 -9.33
C LEU A 31 -14.82 6.06 -10.58
N ILE A 32 -14.85 7.38 -10.36
CA ILE A 32 -14.96 8.38 -11.41
C ILE A 32 -13.58 8.60 -12.06
N GLY A 33 -12.52 8.62 -11.23
CA GLY A 33 -11.16 8.78 -11.72
C GLY A 33 -10.16 9.10 -10.60
N ILE A 34 -8.88 9.08 -10.99
CA ILE A 34 -7.75 9.51 -10.17
C ILE A 34 -7.04 10.64 -10.91
N GLU A 35 -6.94 11.80 -10.28
CA GLU A 35 -6.39 13.02 -10.88
C GLU A 35 -5.15 13.49 -10.14
N GLN A 36 -4.19 14.04 -10.87
CA GLN A 36 -3.03 14.71 -10.29
C GLN A 36 -3.46 16.10 -9.81
N THR A 37 -3.17 16.42 -8.55
CA THR A 37 -3.42 17.78 -8.04
C THR A 37 -2.22 18.68 -8.31
N LYS A 38 -2.39 20.00 -8.11
CA LYS A 38 -1.35 20.99 -8.42
C LYS A 38 -0.26 20.98 -7.35
N GLY A 39 0.73 20.11 -7.52
CA GLY A 39 1.97 20.09 -6.73
C GLY A 39 2.06 18.95 -5.73
N SER A 40 3.21 18.85 -5.05
CA SER A 40 3.50 17.90 -3.95
C SER A 40 3.36 16.40 -4.24
N GLY A 41 3.05 16.01 -5.48
CA GLY A 41 2.82 14.61 -5.86
C GLY A 41 1.51 14.05 -5.29
N TRP A 42 0.55 14.91 -4.98
CA TRP A 42 -0.75 14.52 -4.46
C TRP A 42 -1.70 14.09 -5.57
N MET A 43 -2.57 13.16 -5.22
CA MET A 43 -3.49 12.50 -6.12
C MET A 43 -4.88 12.52 -5.49
N LEU A 44 -5.87 12.94 -6.26
CA LEU A 44 -7.27 12.99 -5.84
C LEU A 44 -8.04 11.84 -6.48
N ILE A 45 -8.62 10.99 -5.65
CA ILE A 45 -9.53 9.92 -6.05
C ILE A 45 -10.96 10.42 -5.89
N ARG A 46 -11.77 10.17 -6.91
CA ARG A 46 -13.14 10.69 -7.04
C ARG A 46 -14.06 9.49 -7.25
N LEU A 47 -15.13 9.39 -6.47
CA LEU A 47 -16.07 8.27 -6.55
C LEU A 47 -17.51 8.73 -6.34
N THR A 48 -18.47 8.04 -6.95
CA THR A 48 -19.92 8.27 -6.75
C THR A 48 -20.62 7.05 -6.21
N GLY A 49 -21.76 7.27 -5.55
CA GLY A 49 -22.63 6.21 -5.05
C GLY A 49 -23.80 6.80 -4.26
N ASP A 50 -24.48 5.96 -3.49
CA ASP A 50 -25.35 6.45 -2.41
C ASP A 50 -24.52 7.00 -1.23
N VAL A 51 -25.15 7.77 -0.35
CA VAL A 51 -24.45 8.45 0.76
C VAL A 51 -23.72 7.46 1.67
N ALA A 52 -24.35 6.32 1.98
CA ALA A 52 -23.81 5.35 2.92
C ALA A 52 -22.63 4.59 2.32
N SER A 53 -22.76 4.14 1.06
CA SER A 53 -21.70 3.48 0.30
C SER A 53 -20.49 4.39 0.12
N VAL A 54 -20.71 5.67 -0.22
CA VAL A 54 -19.63 6.66 -0.33
C VAL A 54 -18.94 6.89 1.01
N GLN A 55 -19.69 6.99 2.11
CA GLN A 55 -19.13 7.16 3.45
C GLN A 55 -18.28 5.95 3.86
N ALA A 56 -18.76 4.73 3.62
CA ALA A 56 -18.05 3.49 3.92
C ALA A 56 -16.77 3.33 3.09
N ALA A 57 -16.85 3.63 1.78
CA ALA A 57 -15.69 3.65 0.89
C ALA A 57 -14.64 4.64 1.39
N ILE A 58 -15.01 5.91 1.59
CA ILE A 58 -14.07 6.95 2.03
C ILE A 58 -13.44 6.61 3.38
N SER A 59 -14.20 6.08 4.35
CA SER A 59 -13.65 5.65 5.63
C SER A 59 -12.59 4.56 5.47
N THR A 60 -12.83 3.59 4.58
CA THR A 60 -11.87 2.49 4.31
C THR A 60 -10.62 3.00 3.60
N GLY A 61 -10.80 3.85 2.57
CA GLY A 61 -9.69 4.44 1.85
C GLY A 61 -8.83 5.39 2.69
N ALA A 62 -9.46 6.17 3.58
CA ALA A 62 -8.76 7.03 4.53
C ALA A 62 -7.91 6.22 5.50
N ALA A 63 -8.48 5.17 6.12
CA ALA A 63 -7.74 4.28 7.01
C ALA A 63 -6.55 3.59 6.30
N PHE A 64 -6.75 3.12 5.07
CA PHE A 64 -5.67 2.59 4.23
C PHE A 64 -4.56 3.63 3.99
N ALA A 65 -4.93 4.85 3.62
CA ALA A 65 -3.96 5.92 3.38
C ALA A 65 -3.22 6.36 4.65
N GLU A 66 -3.88 6.36 5.81
CA GLU A 66 -3.28 6.63 7.12
C GLU A 66 -2.24 5.58 7.50
N GLN A 67 -2.56 4.30 7.32
CA GLN A 67 -1.63 3.19 7.57
C GLN A 67 -0.35 3.31 6.73
N HIS A 68 -0.45 3.90 5.55
CA HIS A 68 0.69 4.15 4.65
C HIS A 68 1.28 5.56 4.78
N HIS A 69 0.90 6.33 5.81
CA HIS A 69 1.39 7.68 6.09
C HIS A 69 1.26 8.66 4.91
N GLY A 70 0.20 8.52 4.12
CA GLY A 70 0.00 9.31 2.91
C GLY A 70 -1.40 9.88 2.74
N LEU A 71 -2.23 9.89 3.79
CA LEU A 71 -3.49 10.62 3.79
C LEU A 71 -3.22 12.14 3.76
N VAL A 72 -3.85 12.86 2.82
CA VAL A 72 -3.79 14.32 2.74
C VAL A 72 -5.12 14.93 3.21
N SER A 73 -6.23 14.51 2.59
CA SER A 73 -7.57 14.99 2.95
C SER A 73 -8.65 14.02 2.45
N HIS A 74 -9.85 14.07 3.03
CA HIS A 74 -11.00 13.35 2.52
C HIS A 74 -12.30 14.13 2.76
N ALA A 75 -13.31 13.94 1.91
CA ALA A 75 -14.62 14.56 2.04
C ALA A 75 -15.73 13.71 1.42
N VAL A 76 -16.93 13.83 1.99
CA VAL A 76 -18.16 13.24 1.45
C VAL A 76 -19.18 14.35 1.27
N LEU A 77 -19.69 14.49 0.04
CA LEU A 77 -20.76 15.39 -0.31
C LEU A 77 -22.02 14.57 -0.57
N ALA A 78 -22.93 14.55 0.40
CA ALA A 78 -24.14 13.73 0.34
C ALA A 78 -25.08 14.17 -0.81
N ARG A 79 -25.14 15.48 -1.10
CA ARG A 79 -25.99 16.06 -2.14
C ARG A 79 -25.26 17.20 -2.86
N PRO A 80 -24.29 16.90 -3.73
CA PRO A 80 -23.57 17.91 -4.50
C PRO A 80 -24.54 18.67 -5.44
N ALA A 81 -24.18 19.90 -5.76
CA ALA A 81 -24.92 20.68 -6.75
C ALA A 81 -24.81 20.05 -8.14
N GLU A 82 -25.86 20.15 -8.95
CA GLU A 82 -25.91 19.52 -10.28
C GLU A 82 -24.79 20.02 -11.20
N SER A 83 -24.51 21.33 -11.18
CA SER A 83 -23.43 21.94 -11.95
C SER A 83 -22.04 21.41 -11.56
N LEU A 84 -21.84 21.09 -10.28
CA LEU A 84 -20.59 20.48 -9.81
C LEU A 84 -20.46 19.05 -10.34
N MET A 85 -21.55 18.27 -10.30
CA MET A 85 -21.56 16.91 -10.81
C MET A 85 -21.28 16.85 -12.31
N ALA A 86 -21.81 17.79 -13.09
CA ALA A 86 -21.55 17.87 -14.54
C ALA A 86 -20.08 18.16 -14.89
N TYR A 87 -19.36 18.90 -14.03
CA TYR A 87 -17.92 19.13 -14.21
C TYR A 87 -17.09 17.88 -13.87
N TRP A 88 -17.57 17.10 -12.89
CA TRP A 88 -16.79 16.06 -12.24
C TRP A 88 -17.03 14.66 -12.82
N GLN A 89 -18.18 14.42 -13.43
CA GLN A 89 -18.46 13.18 -14.16
C GLN A 89 -17.69 13.18 -15.49
N PRO A 90 -16.90 12.14 -15.81
CA PRO A 90 -16.37 11.96 -17.15
C PRO A 90 -17.55 11.70 -18.09
N ALA A 91 -17.39 12.07 -19.37
CA ALA A 91 -18.26 11.55 -20.41
C ALA A 91 -18.23 10.01 -20.31
N ALA A 92 -19.41 9.39 -20.16
CA ALA A 92 -19.56 7.98 -19.87
C ALA A 92 -18.58 7.14 -20.69
N ALA A 93 -17.58 6.55 -20.03
CA ALA A 93 -16.92 5.40 -20.61
C ALA A 93 -17.98 4.30 -20.59
N ASP A 94 -18.41 3.86 -21.77
CA ASP A 94 -19.16 2.62 -21.98
C ASP A 94 -18.31 1.45 -21.48
N ILE A 95 -18.20 1.32 -20.15
CA ILE A 95 -17.98 0.03 -19.55
C ILE A 95 -19.35 -0.58 -19.55
N THR A 96 -19.70 -1.15 -20.72
CA THR A 96 -20.86 -2.02 -20.80
C THR A 96 -20.77 -2.98 -19.62
N ASP A 97 -21.74 -2.88 -18.71
CA ASP A 97 -22.00 -3.90 -17.71
C ASP A 97 -22.45 -5.16 -18.46
N LYS A 98 -21.53 -5.78 -19.21
CA LYS A 98 -21.60 -7.21 -19.40
C LYS A 98 -21.11 -7.78 -18.08
N ALA A 99 -22.03 -7.88 -17.13
CA ALA A 99 -21.93 -8.88 -16.08
C ALA A 99 -21.38 -10.14 -16.76
N PRO A 100 -20.32 -10.79 -16.24
CA PRO A 100 -19.83 -12.00 -16.86
C PRO A 100 -21.04 -12.94 -16.91
N ALA A 101 -21.55 -13.13 -18.13
CA ALA A 101 -22.54 -14.15 -18.40
C ALA A 101 -21.93 -15.40 -17.79
N GLU A 102 -22.68 -15.99 -16.85
CA GLU A 102 -22.32 -17.22 -16.16
C GLU A 102 -21.65 -18.13 -17.18
N ALA A 103 -20.35 -18.38 -16.98
CA ALA A 103 -19.64 -19.30 -17.81
C ALA A 103 -20.23 -20.67 -17.50
N GLU A 104 -21.22 -21.09 -18.28
CA GLU A 104 -21.66 -22.48 -18.35
C GLU A 104 -20.42 -23.29 -18.74
N VAL A 105 -19.84 -23.96 -17.74
CA VAL A 105 -18.86 -25.00 -17.96
C VAL A 105 -19.62 -26.19 -18.55
N VAL A 106 -19.69 -26.24 -19.87
CA VAL A 106 -20.13 -27.42 -20.60
C VAL A 106 -18.97 -28.41 -20.60
N ILE A 107 -19.05 -29.40 -19.71
CA ILE A 107 -18.25 -30.61 -19.82
C ILE A 107 -18.85 -31.48 -20.93
N GLU A 108 -18.28 -31.41 -22.14
CA GLU A 108 -18.52 -32.45 -23.15
C GLU A 108 -17.75 -33.71 -22.76
N ALA A 109 -18.49 -34.71 -22.29
CA ALA A 109 -18.02 -36.07 -22.10
C ALA A 109 -18.15 -36.85 -23.43
N ALA A 110 -17.03 -37.13 -24.07
CA ALA A 110 -16.72 -38.27 -24.96
C ALA A 110 -15.33 -37.96 -25.55
N GLU A 111 -14.26 -38.73 -25.35
CA GLU A 111 -14.13 -40.15 -25.67
C GLU A 111 -12.83 -40.65 -24.99
N VAL A 112 -12.94 -41.64 -24.10
CA VAL A 112 -11.81 -42.49 -23.71
C VAL A 112 -12.33 -43.92 -23.71
N ILE A 113 -12.00 -44.67 -24.75
CA ILE A 113 -12.15 -46.12 -24.80
C ILE A 113 -10.74 -46.71 -24.97
N GLU A 114 -10.52 -47.81 -24.27
CA GLU A 114 -9.36 -48.71 -24.30
C GLU A 114 -8.13 -48.31 -23.46
N ALA A 115 -8.14 -48.72 -22.20
CA ALA A 115 -7.33 -49.87 -21.75
C ALA A 115 -7.53 -50.09 -20.24
N ALA A 116 -8.57 -50.87 -19.89
CA ALA A 116 -8.78 -51.35 -18.53
C ALA A 116 -8.96 -52.87 -18.57
N GLU A 117 -7.86 -53.59 -18.38
CA GLU A 117 -7.88 -54.93 -17.78
C GLU A 117 -6.58 -55.11 -16.99
N VAL A 118 -6.63 -55.97 -15.96
CA VAL A 118 -5.68 -56.26 -14.88
C VAL A 118 -5.48 -55.09 -13.90
N ILE A 119 -5.90 -55.17 -12.63
CA ILE A 119 -5.81 -56.29 -11.68
C ILE A 119 -6.78 -56.08 -10.51
N SER A 120 -7.56 -57.11 -10.19
CA SER A 120 -8.39 -57.25 -8.98
C SER A 120 -7.57 -57.71 -7.76
N ALA A 121 -8.20 -57.59 -6.56
CA ALA A 121 -7.84 -58.12 -5.22
C ALA A 121 -7.01 -57.14 -4.36
N GLU A 122 -7.34 -56.75 -3.12
CA GLU A 122 -8.22 -57.22 -2.02
C GLU A 122 -8.63 -55.97 -1.18
N VAL A 123 -9.87 -55.79 -0.67
CA VAL A 123 -10.41 -56.24 0.64
C VAL A 123 -9.49 -55.83 1.82
N ALA A 124 -9.86 -55.06 2.86
CA ALA A 124 -11.03 -55.07 3.74
C ALA A 124 -11.06 -53.74 4.56
N THR A 125 -12.23 -53.14 4.86
CA THR A 125 -12.90 -53.02 6.20
C THR A 125 -11.98 -52.59 7.35
N GLU A 126 -12.27 -51.56 8.15
CA GLU A 126 -13.39 -51.42 9.08
C GLU A 126 -13.65 -49.96 9.52
N GLU A 127 -14.81 -49.78 10.15
CA GLU A 127 -15.52 -48.58 10.56
C GLU A 127 -15.00 -47.91 11.87
N THR A 128 -15.49 -46.68 12.09
CA THR A 128 -15.89 -46.01 13.37
C THR A 128 -14.80 -45.72 14.42
N GLU A 129 -14.83 -44.68 15.28
CA GLU A 129 -15.88 -43.80 15.81
C GLU A 129 -15.23 -42.52 16.45
N GLU A 130 -16.08 -41.65 17.01
CA GLU A 130 -15.90 -40.26 17.46
C GLU A 130 -14.99 -39.97 18.69
N ALA A 131 -14.82 -38.65 18.90
CA ALA A 131 -14.75 -37.89 20.18
C ALA A 131 -13.36 -37.51 20.70
N ASP A 132 -13.08 -36.21 20.88
CA ASP A 132 -13.46 -35.41 22.05
C ASP A 132 -12.64 -34.10 22.12
N ALA A 133 -13.22 -33.04 22.70
CA ALA A 133 -12.52 -31.82 23.09
C ALA A 133 -11.68 -32.06 24.36
N PRO A 134 -10.81 -31.11 24.76
CA PRO A 134 -11.16 -30.41 25.99
C PRO A 134 -10.75 -28.93 26.05
N ALA A 135 -11.36 -28.22 26.99
CA ALA A 135 -11.03 -26.87 27.41
C ALA A 135 -10.25 -26.83 28.73
N SER A 136 -9.60 -25.68 28.96
CA SER A 136 -9.15 -25.06 30.22
C SER A 136 -7.94 -25.62 30.98
N ALA A 137 -6.97 -24.72 31.27
CA ALA A 137 -6.62 -24.32 32.64
C ALA A 137 -5.59 -23.16 32.65
N ASP A 138 -5.85 -22.20 33.54
CA ASP A 138 -5.02 -21.06 33.93
C ASP A 138 -3.68 -21.48 34.59
N THR A 139 -2.68 -20.57 34.60
CA THR A 139 -2.15 -19.98 35.84
C THR A 139 -1.10 -18.90 35.56
N ALA A 140 -1.18 -17.85 36.38
CA ALA A 140 -0.46 -16.59 36.37
C ALA A 140 0.92 -16.63 37.06
N SER A 141 1.66 -15.53 36.89
CA SER A 141 2.56 -14.82 37.85
C SER A 141 3.75 -14.26 37.06
N ASP A 142 3.79 -12.95 36.78
CA ASP A 142 4.39 -11.91 37.63
C ASP A 142 5.85 -12.18 37.96
N ASP A 143 6.78 -11.36 37.43
CA ASP A 143 7.34 -10.22 38.19
C ASP A 143 8.40 -9.50 37.33
N ALA A 144 8.19 -8.20 37.10
CA ALA A 144 9.29 -7.25 36.90
C ALA A 144 9.97 -7.04 38.26
N PRO A 145 11.21 -6.54 38.31
CA PRO A 145 11.27 -5.17 38.80
C PRO A 145 12.29 -4.24 38.12
N ASP A 146 11.88 -3.00 38.27
CA ASP A 146 12.52 -1.70 38.13
C ASP A 146 13.91 -1.58 38.82
N THR A 147 14.79 -0.72 38.29
CA THR A 147 15.34 0.47 38.99
C THR A 147 16.67 1.00 38.41
N ALA A 148 16.64 2.32 38.15
CA ALA A 148 17.59 3.37 38.55
C ALA A 148 19.09 3.38 38.12
N ALA A 149 19.43 4.46 37.41
CA ALA A 149 20.46 5.48 37.71
C ALA A 149 21.97 5.15 37.79
N GLY A 150 22.78 6.10 37.27
CA GLY A 150 24.21 6.28 37.56
C GLY A 150 25.11 6.00 36.36
N SER A 151 25.61 7.01 35.64
CA SER A 151 26.95 7.60 35.84
C SER A 151 28.04 6.55 36.02
N ASP A 152 28.96 6.43 35.07
CA ASP A 152 30.38 6.63 35.36
C ASP A 152 31.23 6.71 34.07
N ASN A 153 31.97 7.82 33.99
CA ASN A 153 33.09 8.03 33.08
C ASN A 153 34.24 7.10 33.46
N VAL A 154 34.82 6.39 32.49
CA VAL A 154 36.21 5.93 32.58
C VAL A 154 36.95 6.36 31.31
N SER A 155 37.70 7.45 31.46
CA SER A 155 38.83 7.78 30.61
C SER A 155 40.07 7.14 31.23
N ILE A 156 40.73 6.22 30.52
CA ILE A 156 42.18 5.97 30.65
C ILE A 156 42.70 5.65 29.25
N GLY A 157 43.48 6.58 28.70
CA GLY A 157 44.35 6.30 27.57
C GLY A 157 45.64 5.62 28.02
N LYS A 158 46.28 4.89 27.10
CA LYS A 158 47.72 5.01 26.92
C LYS A 158 48.18 4.47 25.56
N ASP A 159 48.83 5.40 24.86
CA ASP A 159 49.95 5.26 23.93
C ASP A 159 50.45 3.85 23.60
N SER A 160 50.56 3.56 22.30
CA SER A 160 51.86 3.19 21.74
C SER A 160 51.87 3.46 20.23
N ALA A 161 52.85 4.26 19.83
CA ALA A 161 53.18 4.58 18.47
C ALA A 161 53.65 3.34 17.72
N ASP A 162 53.18 3.15 16.48
CA ASP A 162 54.00 2.51 15.46
C ASP A 162 53.92 3.30 14.15
N LYS A 163 55.09 3.46 13.54
CA LYS A 163 55.36 4.35 12.42
C LYS A 163 55.24 3.57 11.11
N ASN A 164 54.73 4.29 10.10
CA ASN A 164 55.01 4.12 8.68
C ASN A 164 54.42 2.91 7.93
N ARG A 165 53.31 3.16 7.23
CA ARG A 165 53.13 2.69 5.85
C ARG A 165 52.23 3.65 5.09
N VAL A 166 52.85 4.45 4.22
CA VAL A 166 52.15 5.30 3.24
C VAL A 166 51.63 4.37 2.14
N GLU A 167 50.35 4.04 2.21
CA GLU A 167 49.62 3.51 1.06
C GLU A 167 48.65 4.61 0.61
N SER A 168 48.87 5.10 -0.61
CA SER A 168 48.02 6.11 -1.23
C SER A 168 46.67 5.49 -1.55
N GLU A 169 45.76 5.53 -0.59
CA GLU A 169 44.35 5.22 -0.82
C GLU A 169 43.78 6.28 -1.76
N ALA A 170 43.51 5.89 -3.00
CA ALA A 170 42.75 6.70 -3.93
C ALA A 170 41.40 7.03 -3.28
N GLN A 171 41.20 8.31 -2.94
CA GLN A 171 39.97 8.76 -2.29
C GLN A 171 38.76 8.35 -3.14
N PRO A 172 37.73 7.70 -2.56
CA PRO A 172 36.54 7.30 -3.29
C PRO A 172 35.85 8.55 -3.86
N ALA A 173 35.44 8.47 -5.13
CA ALA A 173 34.74 9.56 -5.80
C ALA A 173 33.57 10.06 -4.94
N PRO A 174 33.35 11.39 -4.85
CA PRO A 174 32.34 11.95 -3.95
C PRO A 174 30.98 11.36 -4.28
N ARG A 175 30.33 10.76 -3.27
CA ARG A 175 28.98 10.20 -3.40
C ARG A 175 28.03 11.35 -3.73
N VAL A 176 27.68 11.48 -5.02
CA VAL A 176 26.73 12.48 -5.46
C VAL A 176 25.36 12.12 -4.91
N SER A 177 24.95 12.83 -3.87
CA SER A 177 23.68 12.67 -3.17
C SER A 177 22.48 12.96 -4.07
N CYS A 178 22.58 14.01 -4.90
CA CYS A 178 21.49 14.55 -5.69
C CYS A 178 21.76 14.47 -7.19
N ASN A 179 21.02 13.61 -7.89
CA ASN A 179 21.07 13.49 -9.37
C ASN A 179 20.55 14.72 -10.13
N LEU A 180 19.95 15.68 -9.43
CA LEU A 180 19.59 16.97 -10.00
C LEU A 180 20.84 17.82 -10.02
N CYS A 181 21.21 18.46 -8.91
CA CYS A 181 22.25 19.48 -8.89
C CYS A 181 23.69 18.95 -9.05
N LEU A 182 23.93 17.65 -8.84
CA LEU A 182 25.25 17.02 -8.86
C LEU A 182 26.27 17.63 -7.87
N ASP A 183 25.77 18.31 -6.84
CA ASP A 183 26.57 18.94 -5.80
C ASP A 183 26.79 17.96 -4.64
N PRO A 184 28.04 17.61 -4.29
CA PRO A 184 28.36 16.73 -3.16
C PRO A 184 27.89 17.26 -1.79
N ALA A 185 27.73 18.58 -1.63
CA ALA A 185 27.24 19.20 -0.41
C ALA A 185 25.70 19.22 -0.30
N CYS A 186 24.99 18.87 -1.38
CA CYS A 186 23.54 18.76 -1.35
C CYS A 186 23.13 17.59 -0.46
N ARG A 187 22.14 17.79 0.41
CA ARG A 187 21.64 16.71 1.30
C ARG A 187 20.47 15.93 0.72
N ARG A 188 20.00 16.29 -0.49
CA ARG A 188 18.87 15.61 -1.14
C ARG A 188 19.31 14.28 -1.73
N HIS A 189 18.56 13.22 -1.48
CA HIS A 189 18.77 11.88 -2.06
C HIS A 189 17.84 11.58 -3.26
N LYS A 190 18.20 10.57 -4.07
CA LYS A 190 17.37 10.09 -5.17
C LYS A 190 16.01 9.61 -4.63
N GLY A 191 14.92 10.15 -5.17
CA GLY A 191 13.54 9.85 -4.74
C GLY A 191 12.92 10.93 -3.85
N GLU A 192 13.72 11.80 -3.22
CA GLU A 192 13.19 12.84 -2.36
C GLU A 192 12.61 14.05 -3.14
N PRO A 193 11.62 14.76 -2.57
CA PRO A 193 11.04 15.95 -3.19
C PRO A 193 12.09 17.00 -3.57
N ARG A 194 11.83 17.69 -4.69
CA ARG A 194 12.77 18.67 -5.27
C ARG A 194 13.10 19.84 -4.34
N PHE A 195 12.17 20.25 -3.48
CA PHE A 195 12.35 21.40 -2.58
C PHE A 195 13.47 21.19 -1.54
N ARG A 196 13.91 19.94 -1.32
CA ARG A 196 15.06 19.63 -0.46
C ARG A 196 16.42 19.90 -1.13
N CYS A 197 16.43 20.23 -2.42
CA CYS A 197 17.66 20.59 -3.13
C CYS A 197 18.12 22.00 -2.76
N ILE A 198 19.38 22.15 -2.34
CA ILE A 198 20.00 23.46 -2.03
C ILE A 198 20.08 24.40 -3.25
N HIS A 199 19.88 23.86 -4.46
CA HIS A 199 19.93 24.59 -5.74
C HIS A 199 18.55 24.77 -6.40
N LEU A 200 17.45 24.63 -5.64
CA LEU A 200 16.08 24.71 -6.15
C LEU A 200 15.82 25.89 -7.11
N GLY A 201 16.40 27.07 -6.81
CA GLY A 201 16.20 28.29 -7.60
C GLY A 201 17.23 28.58 -8.70
N LYS A 202 18.24 27.72 -8.91
CA LYS A 202 19.41 28.03 -9.76
C LYS A 202 19.42 27.35 -11.13
N ARG A 203 18.41 26.56 -11.50
CA ARG A 203 18.36 25.87 -12.80
C ARG A 203 17.23 26.36 -13.69
N GLY A 204 17.62 27.05 -14.78
CA GLY A 204 16.71 27.58 -15.80
C GLY A 204 17.35 28.59 -16.77
N LYS A 205 18.66 28.49 -17.06
CA LYS A 205 19.29 29.16 -18.22
C LYS A 205 20.13 28.12 -18.94
N VAL A 206 19.52 27.42 -19.87
CA VAL A 206 20.20 26.83 -21.03
C VAL A 206 19.75 27.65 -22.22
#